data_AF-D7M7P1-F1
#
_entry.id   AF-D7M7P1-F1
#
_cell.length_a   1.000
_cell.length_b   1.000
_cell.length_c   1.000
_cell.angle_alpha   90.00
_cell.angle_beta   90.00
_cell.angle_gamma   90.00
#
_symmetry.space_group_name_H-M   'P 1'
#
loop_
_entity.id
_entity.type
_entity.pdbx_description
1 polymer ?
#
loop_
_entity_poly.entity_id
_entity_poly.type
_entity_poly.pdbx_seq_one_letter_code
_entity_poly.pdbx_strand_id
1 'polypeptide(L)'
;MLRDQANQAEFPREFLGVSLPKESSKYYFVVRSQRIVVDADSSIQMIMENLESYKCKLSFYFEGFQYQLGDFQVRVGKVVPAHAETVRGIVMEVEYLPISSIEMARK
;
A
#
# COMPACT_ATOMS: atom_id res chain seq x y z
N MET A 1 35.64 4.05 -21.62
CA MET A 1 35.06 3.48 -20.38
C MET A 1 35.33 4.46 -19.24
N LEU A 2 34.55 5.53 -19.16
CA LEU A 2 34.81 6.63 -18.25
C LEU A 2 33.49 7.11 -17.66
N ARG A 3 33.42 7.03 -16.33
CA ARG A 3 32.54 7.79 -15.44
C ARG A 3 31.05 7.45 -15.45
N ASP A 4 30.72 6.36 -14.75
CA ASP A 4 29.49 6.29 -13.95
C ASP A 4 29.76 5.85 -12.49
N GLN A 5 31.01 5.90 -12.04
CA GLN A 5 31.37 5.64 -10.63
C GLN A 5 30.96 6.78 -9.69
N ALA A 6 30.53 7.94 -10.20
CA ALA A 6 30.19 9.12 -9.40
C ALA A 6 28.69 9.23 -9.06
N ASN A 7 27.83 8.37 -9.62
CA ASN A 7 26.38 8.39 -9.41
C ASN A 7 25.84 7.05 -8.89
N GLN A 8 26.64 6.31 -8.10
CA GLN A 8 26.08 5.35 -7.14
C GLN A 8 25.35 6.07 -5.99
N ALA A 9 24.54 7.08 -6.31
CA ALA A 9 23.41 7.38 -5.46
C ALA A 9 22.59 6.09 -5.45
N GLU A 10 22.62 5.35 -4.34
CA GLU A 10 22.06 4.01 -4.20
C GLU A 10 20.69 3.93 -4.88
N PHE A 11 20.64 3.28 -6.05
CA PHE A 11 19.37 2.98 -6.68
C PHE A 11 18.52 2.21 -5.67
N PRO A 12 17.23 2.56 -5.54
CA PRO A 12 16.39 1.98 -4.53
C PRO A 12 16.22 0.49 -4.83
N ARG A 13 16.73 -0.36 -3.94
CA ARG A 13 16.69 -1.82 -4.10
C ARG A 13 15.42 -2.45 -3.54
N GLU A 14 14.69 -1.69 -2.74
CA GLU A 14 13.50 -2.14 -2.04
C GLU A 14 12.43 -1.06 -2.09
N PHE A 15 11.19 -1.50 -2.22
CA PHE A 15 10.01 -0.65 -2.13
C PHE A 15 8.91 -1.40 -1.38
N LEU A 16 7.96 -0.66 -0.82
CA LEU A 16 6.71 -1.25 -0.35
C LEU A 16 5.69 -1.18 -1.47
N GLY A 17 5.06 -2.31 -1.74
CA GLY A 17 3.96 -2.44 -2.68
C GLY A 17 2.60 -2.43 -2.00
N VAL A 18 1.62 -1.69 -2.53
CA VAL A 18 0.27 -1.61 -1.96
C VAL A 18 -0.79 -1.64 -3.06
N SER A 19 -1.76 -2.53 -2.92
CA SER A 19 -3.03 -2.47 -3.67
C SER A 19 -4.16 -2.12 -2.70
N LEU A 20 -5.11 -1.29 -3.17
CA LEU A 20 -6.21 -0.79 -2.35
C LEU A 20 -7.55 -1.29 -2.90
N PRO A 21 -8.49 -1.77 -2.06
CA PRO A 21 -9.79 -2.25 -2.53
C PRO A 21 -10.62 -1.20 -3.29
N LYS A 22 -10.49 0.08 -2.91
CA LYS A 22 -11.21 1.19 -3.55
C LYS A 22 -10.68 1.51 -4.95
N GLU A 23 -9.45 1.08 -5.30
CA GLU A 23 -8.77 1.38 -6.56
C GLU A 23 -8.11 0.11 -7.14
N SER A 24 -8.93 -0.87 -7.52
CA SER A 24 -8.45 -2.18 -7.97
C SER A 24 -7.64 -2.17 -9.26
N SER A 25 -7.73 -1.10 -10.07
CA SER A 25 -6.93 -0.92 -11.29
C SER A 25 -5.54 -0.36 -11.02
N LYS A 26 -5.23 0.01 -9.78
CA LYS A 26 -3.98 0.68 -9.42
C LYS A 26 -3.11 -0.13 -8.48
N TYR A 27 -1.82 0.14 -8.57
CA TYR A 27 -0.81 -0.38 -7.68
C TYR A 27 0.17 0.72 -7.30
N TYR A 28 0.48 0.81 -6.00
CA TYR A 28 1.34 1.83 -5.45
C TYR A 28 2.68 1.28 -5.02
N PHE A 29 3.74 2.01 -5.37
CA PHE A 29 5.08 1.79 -4.86
C PHE A 29 5.47 2.91 -3.91
N VAL A 30 5.95 2.56 -2.72
CA VAL A 30 6.54 3.52 -1.78
C VAL A 30 8.03 3.24 -1.68
N VAL A 31 8.83 4.13 -2.28
CA VAL A 31 10.29 4.12 -2.19
C VAL A 31 10.69 5.01 -1.03
N ARG A 32 10.72 4.42 0.18
CA ARG A 32 10.89 5.16 1.44
C ARG A 32 12.19 5.96 1.51
N SER A 33 13.30 5.39 1.03
CA SER A 33 14.62 6.04 1.03
C SER A 33 14.62 7.36 0.25
N GLN A 34 13.75 7.49 -0.75
CA GLN A 34 13.67 8.64 -1.64
C GLN A 34 12.41 9.48 -1.41
N ARG A 35 11.52 9.04 -0.49
CA ARG A 35 10.21 9.67 -0.22
C ARG A 35 9.34 9.81 -1.47
N ILE A 36 9.43 8.84 -2.38
CA ILE A 36 8.66 8.80 -3.62
C ILE A 36 7.51 7.81 -3.47
N VAL A 37 6.34 8.21 -3.95
CA VAL A 37 5.19 7.33 -4.20
C VAL A 37 4.95 7.31 -5.70
N VAL A 38 4.87 6.11 -6.28
CA VAL A 38 4.58 5.91 -7.71
C VAL A 38 3.23 5.21 -7.82
N ASP A 39 2.34 5.78 -8.63
CA ASP A 39 1.09 5.16 -9.08
C ASP A 39 1.34 4.44 -10.41
N ALA A 40 0.90 3.20 -10.53
CA ALA A 40 1.03 2.37 -11.71
C ALA A 40 -0.22 1.51 -11.91
N ASP A 41 -0.36 0.95 -13.11
CA ASP A 41 -1.40 -0.03 -13.40
C ASP A 41 -1.23 -1.30 -12.56
N SER A 42 -2.33 -1.96 -12.20
CA SER A 42 -2.31 -3.18 -11.38
C SER A 42 -1.51 -4.34 -11.98
N SER A 43 -1.30 -4.36 -13.30
CA SER A 43 -0.46 -5.35 -13.99
C SER A 43 1.05 -5.19 -13.78
N ILE A 44 1.50 -4.07 -13.19
CA ILE A 44 2.94 -3.75 -13.10
C ILE A 44 3.74 -4.81 -12.34
N GLN A 45 3.16 -5.44 -11.31
CA GLN A 45 3.82 -6.52 -10.57
C GLN A 45 4.19 -7.68 -11.50
N MET A 46 3.21 -8.14 -12.29
CA MET A 46 3.39 -9.22 -13.25
C MET A 46 4.41 -8.84 -14.34
N ILE A 47 4.38 -7.59 -14.81
CA ILE A 47 5.35 -7.11 -15.80
C ILE A 47 6.78 -7.17 -15.24
N MET A 48 7.02 -6.69 -14.02
CA MET A 48 8.35 -6.70 -13.42
C MET A 48 8.86 -8.11 -13.11
N GLU A 49 7.96 -9.02 -12.72
CA GLU A 49 8.30 -10.43 -12.53
C GLU A 49 8.70 -11.09 -13.86
N ASN A 50 7.95 -10.85 -14.93
CA ASN A 50 8.25 -11.38 -16.27
C ASN A 50 9.54 -10.81 -16.88
N LEU A 51 9.90 -9.58 -16.52
CA LEU A 51 11.14 -8.94 -16.94
C LEU A 51 12.33 -9.27 -16.02
N GLU A 52 12.12 -10.08 -14.98
CA GLU A 52 13.11 -10.39 -13.94
C GLU A 52 13.71 -9.15 -13.27
N SER A 53 13.02 -8.00 -13.35
CA SER A 53 13.50 -6.73 -12.78
C SER A 53 13.21 -6.63 -11.28
N TYR A 54 12.23 -7.40 -10.79
CA TYR A 54 11.87 -7.47 -9.39
C TYR A 54 11.36 -8.87 -9.02
N LYS A 55 11.65 -9.28 -7.78
CA LYS A 55 11.07 -10.48 -7.17
C LYS A 55 10.49 -10.13 -5.81
N CYS A 56 9.20 -10.40 -5.63
CA CYS A 56 8.54 -10.17 -4.35
C CYS A 56 9.14 -11.07 -3.25
N LYS A 57 9.67 -10.46 -2.19
CA LYS A 57 10.24 -11.20 -1.04
C LYS A 57 9.18 -11.60 -0.02
N LEU A 58 8.23 -10.70 0.26
CA LEU A 58 7.20 -10.85 1.29
C LEU A 58 5.92 -10.19 0.80
N SER A 59 4.80 -10.90 0.95
CA SER A 59 3.46 -10.40 0.61
C SER A 59 2.48 -10.75 1.72
N PHE A 60 1.57 -9.83 2.00
CA PHE A 60 0.53 -9.97 3.02
C PHE A 60 -0.82 -9.58 2.42
N TYR A 61 -1.85 -10.33 2.81
CA TYR A 61 -3.24 -10.03 2.55
C TYR A 61 -3.93 -9.59 3.83
N PHE A 62 -4.87 -8.66 3.66
CA PHE A 62 -5.67 -8.13 4.75
C PHE A 62 -7.12 -8.57 4.53
N GLU A 63 -7.65 -9.33 5.48
CA GLU A 63 -9.03 -9.80 5.46
C GLU A 63 -9.76 -9.23 6.67
N GLY A 64 -10.85 -8.51 6.46
CA GLY A 64 -11.45 -7.74 7.54
C GLY A 64 -12.83 -7.19 7.23
N PHE A 65 -13.31 -6.38 8.16
CA PHE A 65 -14.61 -5.73 8.11
C PHE A 65 -14.45 -4.22 8.18
N GLN A 66 -15.43 -3.52 7.61
CA GLN A 66 -15.57 -2.07 7.72
C GLN A 66 -16.78 -1.75 8.60
N TYR A 67 -16.59 -0.80 9.51
CA TYR A 67 -17.59 -0.28 10.43
C TYR A 67 -17.72 1.23 10.24
N GLN A 68 -18.94 1.75 10.35
CA GLN A 68 -19.20 3.18 10.44
C GLN A 68 -19.56 3.52 11.89
N LEU A 69 -18.79 4.40 12.51
CA LEU A 69 -18.95 4.84 13.90
C LEU A 69 -19.05 6.37 13.94
N GLY A 70 -20.28 6.90 13.82
CA GLY A 70 -20.49 8.34 13.66
C GLY A 70 -19.76 8.85 12.40
N ASP A 71 -18.87 9.81 12.59
CA ASP A 71 -18.03 10.41 11.55
C ASP A 71 -16.79 9.57 11.20
N PHE A 72 -16.61 8.40 11.79
CA PHE A 72 -15.44 7.56 11.54
C PHE A 72 -15.79 6.34 10.69
N GLN A 73 -15.01 6.12 9.64
CA GLN A 73 -14.94 4.85 8.94
C GLN A 73 -13.77 4.06 9.53
N VAL A 74 -14.09 2.94 10.18
CA VAL A 74 -13.11 2.07 10.84
C VAL A 74 -13.02 0.75 10.09
N ARG A 75 -11.82 0.39 9.64
CA ARG A 75 -11.53 -0.90 8.97
C ARG A 75 -10.62 -1.73 9.86
N VAL A 76 -11.03 -2.93 10.22
CA VAL A 76 -10.24 -3.86 11.06
C VAL A 76 -10.10 -5.19 10.32
N GLY A 77 -8.89 -5.73 10.26
CA GLY A 77 -8.64 -7.00 9.58
C GLY A 77 -7.47 -7.80 10.16
N LYS A 78 -7.48 -9.10 9.90
CA LYS A 78 -6.33 -9.97 10.17
C LYS A 78 -5.31 -9.84 9.03
N VAL A 79 -4.04 -9.96 9.38
CA VAL A 79 -2.92 -9.97 8.44
C VAL A 79 -2.50 -11.41 8.19
N VAL A 80 -2.61 -11.87 6.94
CA VAL A 80 -2.27 -13.24 6.53
C VAL A 80 -1.16 -13.18 5.48
N PRO A 81 0.00 -13.84 5.69
CA PRO A 81 1.04 -13.93 4.67
C PRO A 81 0.55 -14.69 3.43
N ALA A 82 0.98 -14.30 2.24
CA ALA A 82 0.58 -14.95 1.00
C ALA A 82 0.95 -16.44 0.91
N HIS A 83 2.00 -16.86 1.63
CA HIS A 83 2.52 -18.23 1.60
C HIS A 83 2.37 -18.97 2.94
N ALA A 84 1.57 -18.47 3.87
CA ALA A 84 1.35 -19.13 5.16
C ALA A 84 -0.06 -18.87 5.69
N GLU A 85 -0.73 -19.92 6.17
CA GLU A 85 -2.10 -19.83 6.70
C GLU A 85 -2.17 -19.25 8.13
N THR A 86 -1.03 -18.98 8.75
CA THR A 86 -0.98 -18.43 10.12
C THR A 86 -1.22 -16.92 10.12
N VAL A 87 -2.19 -16.47 10.91
CA VAL A 87 -2.41 -15.04 11.18
C VAL A 87 -1.15 -14.44 11.85
N ARG A 88 -0.66 -13.32 11.30
CA ARG A 88 0.53 -12.61 11.83
C ARG A 88 0.17 -11.43 12.71
N GLY A 89 -1.04 -10.90 12.62
CA GLY A 89 -1.48 -9.78 13.43
C GLY A 89 -2.83 -9.22 13.00
N ILE A 90 -3.16 -8.06 13.55
CA ILE A 90 -4.38 -7.30 13.27
C ILE A 90 -3.95 -5.92 12.75
N VAL A 91 -4.60 -5.47 11.68
CA VAL A 91 -4.49 -4.10 11.17
C VAL A 91 -5.78 -3.36 11.49
N MET A 92 -5.66 -2.09 11.81
CA MET A 92 -6.79 -1.18 12.03
C MET A 92 -6.51 0.14 11.33
N GLU A 93 -7.43 0.57 10.48
CA GLU A 93 -7.44 1.88 9.84
C GLU A 93 -8.64 2.66 10.35
N VAL A 94 -8.42 3.92 10.72
CA VAL A 94 -9.46 4.83 11.20
C VAL A 94 -9.41 6.08 10.33
N GLU A 95 -10.43 6.26 9.51
CA GLU A 95 -10.60 7.40 8.62
C GLU A 95 -11.69 8.31 9.21
N TYR A 96 -11.33 9.55 9.53
CA TYR A 96 -12.31 10.55 9.96
C TYR A 96 -12.93 11.19 8.71
N LEU A 97 -14.25 11.06 8.59
CA LEU A 97 -15.11 11.61 7.56
C LEU A 97 -15.96 12.71 8.21
N PRO A 98 -15.40 13.91 8.45
CA PRO A 98 -16.16 15.00 9.06
C PRO A 98 -17.44 15.25 8.25
N ILE A 99 -18.57 15.35 8.96
CA ILE A 99 -19.82 15.86 8.37
C ILE A 99 -19.53 17.23 7.75
N SER A 100 -19.65 17.31 6.43
CA SER A 100 -19.30 18.47 5.62
C SER A 100 -20.23 19.69 5.81
N SER A 101 -21.09 19.70 6.81
CA SER A 101 -22.03 20.81 7.05
C SER A 101 -21.94 21.33 8.48
N ILE A 102 -21.54 22.60 8.60
CA ILE A 102 -21.66 23.41 9.81
C ILE A 102 -23.12 23.56 10.28
N GLU A 103 -24.09 23.23 9.43
CA GLU A 103 -25.52 23.30 9.72
C GLU A 103 -26.01 22.08 10.50
N MET A 104 -25.34 20.92 10.39
CA MET A 104 -25.61 19.75 11.23
C MET A 104 -25.00 19.87 12.64
N ALA A 105 -23.98 20.71 12.82
CA ALA A 105 -23.38 21.00 14.12
C ALA A 105 -24.20 21.95 15.02
N ARG A 106 -25.28 22.54 14.49
CA ARG A 106 -26.12 23.55 15.17
C ARG A 106 -27.44 23.01 15.75
N LYS A 107 -27.66 21.70 15.78
CA LYS A 107 -28.83 21.11 16.45
C LYS A 107 -28.52 20.60 17.84
#